data_AF-A0AAE1WR97-F1
#
_entry.id   AF-A0AAE1WR97-F1
#
_cell.length_a   1.000
_cell.length_b   1.000
_cell.length_c   1.000
_cell.angle_alpha   90.00
_cell.angle_beta   90.00
_cell.angle_gamma   90.00
#
_symmetry.space_group_name_H-M   'P 1'
#
loop_
_entity.id
_entity.type
_entity.pdbx_description
1 polymer ?
#
loop_
_entity_poly.entity_id
_entity_poly.type
_entity_poly.pdbx_seq_one_letter_code
_entity_poly.pdbx_strand_id
1 'polypeptide(L)'
;MYITSGTSALLRRASHSSSSSAGKRVFSSLSRKPASPSPSPSVNGNLHSVGQQHLRSLSYLSAARWSHGVDWKSPPSLAAQIRIASVSSDTLLHRKIATMDKLPYSIRILLESAIRNCDGFQVTKEDVEKIIDWENTSPKLVEIPFKPARVLLQDFTGVPAVVDLACMRDAMNKLGSDSNKINPLVPVDLVIDHSVQVDVARSENAVQANMELEFQRNKERFAFLKWGSKAFQNMLVVPPGSADEHGLFAAGGGWFKLSGQLRNGGHWATDFGFKTCHKQMRKPFTFGPKSFHSSKADEKIKGDYYALSSTNRHKPDKVDIDFDKEPIGLGKDGKDVYFRDIWPSTEEVAEGNPMWNQLSVPDAKLYSWDTSSTYIHEPPYFKNMTMNPPGPHGVKDAYCLLNFGDSITTDHISPAGSIHKDSPAAKFLIERGVDRKDFNSYGSRREYGSGSSRDWAAKGPMLLGVKAVIAKSFERIHRSNLVGMGIIPLCFKPGEDADTLGLTGHERYTIDLPSKISDIRPGQDVTVVTDTGKQFTCTVRFDTEVELAYFNHGGILPYVIRQLTKQ
;
A
#
# COMPACT_ATOMS: atom_id res chain seq x y z
N MET A 1 -19.74 3.91 17.05
CA MET A 1 -20.17 4.09 15.64
C MET A 1 -19.58 5.39 15.10
N TYR A 2 -19.36 5.50 13.79
CA TYR A 2 -19.12 6.79 13.12
C TYR A 2 -20.33 7.15 12.25
N ILE A 3 -20.69 8.44 12.23
CA ILE A 3 -21.81 8.99 11.44
C ILE A 3 -21.30 10.21 10.66
N THR A 4 -21.74 10.42 9.41
CA THR A 4 -21.44 11.64 8.64
C THR A 4 -22.65 12.58 8.57
N SER A 5 -22.50 13.84 9.02
CA SER A 5 -23.40 15.00 8.88
C SER A 5 -22.89 16.00 7.83
N GLY A 6 -23.75 16.89 7.34
CA GLY A 6 -23.49 17.75 6.18
C GLY A 6 -22.91 19.14 6.45
N THR A 7 -22.57 19.51 7.70
CA THR A 7 -22.22 20.92 8.00
C THR A 7 -20.74 21.18 8.30
N SER A 8 -20.13 21.98 7.43
CA SER A 8 -18.80 22.57 7.61
C SER A 8 -18.87 23.73 8.61
N ALA A 9 -18.58 23.49 9.88
CA ALA A 9 -18.37 24.58 10.84
C ALA A 9 -16.95 25.16 10.68
N LEU A 10 -16.83 26.24 9.90
CA LEU A 10 -15.65 27.10 9.82
C LEU A 10 -15.31 27.69 11.21
N LEU A 11 -14.33 27.11 11.89
CA LEU A 11 -13.69 27.76 13.05
C LEU A 11 -12.83 28.94 12.58
N ARG A 12 -13.41 30.15 12.60
CA ARG A 12 -12.65 31.41 12.49
C ARG A 12 -11.84 31.60 13.77
N ARG A 13 -10.52 31.44 13.68
CA ARG A 13 -9.60 31.83 14.77
C ARG A 13 -9.33 33.33 14.68
N ALA A 14 -9.76 34.07 15.69
CA ALA A 14 -9.51 35.49 15.85
C ALA A 14 -8.00 35.75 15.98
N SER A 15 -7.44 36.51 15.05
CA SER A 15 -6.07 37.03 15.12
C SER A 15 -6.03 38.24 16.05
N HIS A 16 -5.44 38.10 17.22
CA HIS A 16 -5.02 39.25 18.04
C HIS A 16 -3.65 39.73 17.59
N SER A 17 -3.60 40.98 17.17
CA SER A 17 -2.41 41.76 16.92
C SER A 17 -1.68 42.04 18.24
N SER A 18 -0.37 41.83 18.25
CA SER A 18 0.52 42.56 19.17
C SER A 18 1.78 42.95 18.41
N SER A 19 2.10 44.23 18.57
CA SER A 19 3.14 44.98 17.90
C SER A 19 4.41 45.06 18.75
N SER A 20 5.47 45.57 18.11
CA SER A 20 6.78 45.98 18.68
C SER A 20 7.80 44.85 18.85
N SER A 21 9.10 45.03 18.63
CA SER A 21 9.90 46.20 18.23
C SER A 21 11.22 45.71 17.64
N ALA A 22 11.79 46.53 16.75
CA ALA A 22 13.06 46.30 16.08
C ALA A 22 14.25 46.45 17.04
N GLY A 23 15.17 45.49 17.00
CA GLY A 23 16.48 45.57 17.65
C GLY A 23 17.60 45.27 16.65
N LYS A 24 18.26 46.32 16.16
CA LYS A 24 19.48 46.27 15.34
C LYS A 24 20.68 45.81 16.19
N ARG A 25 21.49 44.87 15.69
CA ARG A 25 22.94 44.72 15.99
C ARG A 25 23.61 44.19 14.71
N VAL A 26 24.23 45.07 13.91
CA VAL A 26 25.66 45.46 13.91
C VAL A 26 26.59 44.27 13.72
N PHE A 27 27.07 44.15 12.48
CA PHE A 27 28.20 43.33 12.05
C PHE A 27 29.49 43.85 12.65
N SER A 28 30.40 42.95 13.04
CA SER A 28 31.83 43.23 13.04
C SER A 28 32.57 42.12 12.30
N SER A 29 33.31 42.56 11.29
CA SER A 29 34.18 41.80 10.42
C SER A 29 35.54 41.59 11.09
N LEU A 30 36.07 40.37 11.08
CA LEU A 30 37.52 40.16 11.18
C LEU A 30 37.95 39.07 10.20
N SER A 31 38.68 39.53 9.19
CA SER A 31 39.42 38.76 8.21
C SER A 31 40.68 38.14 8.85
N ARG A 32 40.99 36.89 8.52
CA ARG A 32 42.38 36.43 8.34
C ARG A 32 42.44 35.32 7.29
N LYS A 33 43.47 35.43 6.45
CA LYS A 33 43.75 34.71 5.20
C LYS A 33 44.91 33.70 5.46
N PRO A 34 45.38 32.93 4.47
CA PRO A 34 45.35 31.46 4.45
C PRO A 34 46.73 30.80 4.68
N ALA A 35 46.75 29.47 4.82
CA ALA A 35 47.96 28.67 4.61
C ALA A 35 47.60 27.30 3.98
N SER A 36 48.39 26.92 2.99
CA SER A 36 48.45 25.63 2.28
C SER A 36 49.94 25.31 2.06
N PRO A 37 50.32 24.18 1.42
CA PRO A 37 50.09 22.77 1.75
C PRO A 37 51.43 21.98 1.78
N SER A 38 51.43 20.66 2.00
CA SER A 38 52.37 19.64 1.43
C SER A 38 52.27 18.28 2.20
N PRO A 39 52.87 17.16 1.73
CA PRO A 39 52.26 16.26 0.75
C PRO A 39 52.25 14.78 1.17
N SER A 40 51.40 13.98 0.52
CA SER A 40 51.38 12.51 0.59
C SER A 40 52.21 11.87 -0.54
N PRO A 41 52.91 10.75 -0.32
CA PRO A 41 53.56 9.99 -1.38
C PRO A 41 52.62 8.94 -1.97
N SER A 42 52.72 8.79 -3.29
CA SER A 42 52.16 7.76 -4.14
C SER A 42 52.98 6.46 -4.07
N VAL A 43 52.31 5.31 -4.12
CA VAL A 43 52.92 4.03 -4.48
C VAL A 43 52.00 3.31 -5.48
N ASN A 44 52.53 3.16 -6.70
CA ASN A 44 52.07 2.24 -7.72
C ASN A 44 52.43 0.79 -7.34
N GLY A 45 51.57 -0.17 -7.64
CA GLY A 45 51.87 -1.59 -7.43
C GLY A 45 50.91 -2.55 -8.13
N ASN A 46 51.19 -2.78 -9.42
CA ASN A 46 51.06 -4.02 -10.20
C ASN A 46 49.78 -4.88 -10.13
N LEU A 47 49.13 -4.94 -11.29
CA LEU A 47 48.42 -6.11 -11.80
C LEU A 47 49.35 -7.33 -11.85
N HIS A 48 48.85 -8.48 -11.38
CA HIS A 48 49.26 -9.79 -11.87
C HIS A 48 48.03 -10.63 -12.19
N SER A 49 47.93 -10.97 -13.46
CA SER A 49 47.07 -12.00 -14.02
C SER A 49 47.53 -13.39 -13.58
N VAL A 50 46.62 -14.21 -13.05
CA VAL A 50 46.76 -15.66 -13.07
C VAL A 50 45.46 -16.23 -13.59
N GLY A 51 45.52 -16.81 -14.79
CA GLY A 51 44.43 -17.59 -15.35
C GLY A 51 44.40 -18.98 -14.72
N GLN A 52 43.20 -19.53 -14.58
CA GLN A 52 43.01 -20.98 -14.49
C GLN A 52 41.75 -21.38 -15.25
N GLN A 53 41.98 -22.21 -16.24
CA GLN A 53 40.98 -22.92 -17.01
C GLN A 53 40.40 -24.09 -16.20
N HIS A 54 39.10 -24.33 -16.43
CA HIS A 54 38.42 -25.63 -16.38
C HIS A 54 38.49 -26.47 -15.10
N LEU A 55 37.39 -26.43 -14.35
CA LEU A 55 36.73 -27.65 -13.86
C LEU A 55 35.22 -27.52 -14.09
N ARG A 56 34.72 -28.29 -15.06
CA ARG A 56 33.30 -28.63 -15.18
C ARG A 56 33.00 -29.68 -14.12
N SER A 57 32.18 -29.34 -13.13
CA SER A 57 31.51 -30.34 -12.29
C SER A 57 30.06 -29.92 -12.06
N LEU A 58 29.18 -30.82 -12.49
CA LEU A 58 27.73 -30.76 -12.38
C LEU A 58 27.29 -30.50 -10.93
N SER A 59 26.66 -29.35 -10.69
CA SER A 59 25.73 -29.16 -9.59
C SER A 59 24.36 -28.84 -10.18
N TYR A 60 23.49 -29.85 -10.18
CA TYR A 60 22.05 -29.70 -10.31
C TYR A 60 21.57 -28.76 -9.20
N LEU A 61 21.44 -27.48 -9.50
CA LEU A 61 20.66 -26.54 -8.71
C LEU A 61 19.45 -26.16 -9.55
N SER A 62 18.30 -26.53 -9.04
CA SER A 62 16.98 -26.16 -9.52
C SER A 62 16.86 -24.64 -9.57
N ALA A 63 17.16 -24.04 -10.71
CA ALA A 63 16.65 -22.72 -11.05
C ALA A 63 15.13 -22.83 -11.04
N ALA A 64 14.47 -22.15 -10.09
CA ALA A 64 13.03 -22.00 -10.08
C ALA A 64 12.64 -21.44 -11.45
N ARG A 65 11.87 -22.23 -12.20
CA ARG A 65 11.52 -21.97 -13.58
C ARG A 65 10.40 -20.93 -13.58
N TRP A 66 10.76 -19.65 -13.74
CA TRP A 66 9.81 -18.55 -13.87
C TRP A 66 9.03 -18.73 -15.18
N SER A 67 7.70 -18.61 -15.09
CA SER A 67 6.70 -19.02 -16.08
C SER A 67 6.64 -20.55 -16.28
N HIS A 68 5.52 -21.17 -15.89
CA HIS A 68 5.04 -22.27 -16.72
C HIS A 68 4.89 -21.70 -18.13
N GLY A 69 5.45 -22.37 -19.14
CA GLY A 69 5.65 -21.85 -20.51
C GLY A 69 4.36 -21.45 -21.24
N VAL A 70 3.81 -20.30 -20.87
CA VAL A 70 2.59 -19.72 -21.42
C VAL A 70 2.97 -18.54 -22.29
N ASP A 71 2.87 -18.72 -23.61
CA ASP A 71 3.02 -17.64 -24.57
C ASP A 71 1.71 -16.86 -24.70
N TRP A 72 1.52 -15.86 -23.82
CA TRP A 72 0.31 -15.02 -23.75
C TRP A 72 0.05 -14.19 -25.01
N LYS A 73 1.06 -14.01 -25.87
CA LYS A 73 0.93 -13.34 -27.17
C LYS A 73 0.26 -14.23 -28.23
N SER A 74 0.13 -15.53 -27.98
CA SER A 74 -0.44 -16.51 -28.92
C SER A 74 -1.86 -16.92 -28.49
N PRO A 75 -2.93 -16.48 -29.19
CA PRO A 75 -4.30 -16.96 -28.96
C PRO A 75 -4.45 -18.50 -28.87
N PRO A 76 -3.66 -19.31 -29.62
CA PRO A 76 -3.71 -20.77 -29.52
C PRO A 76 -3.25 -21.34 -28.16
N SER A 77 -2.27 -20.72 -27.49
CA SER A 77 -1.70 -21.26 -26.24
C SER A 77 -2.67 -21.07 -25.07
N LEU A 78 -3.30 -19.89 -24.99
CA LEU A 78 -4.31 -19.54 -24.00
C LEU A 78 -5.59 -20.35 -24.26
N ALA A 79 -6.04 -20.46 -25.51
CA ALA A 79 -7.17 -21.32 -25.85
C ALA A 79 -6.94 -22.80 -25.50
N ALA A 80 -5.72 -23.31 -25.66
CA ALA A 80 -5.36 -24.68 -25.25
C ALA A 80 -5.39 -24.86 -23.73
N GLN A 81 -4.89 -23.88 -22.96
CA GLN A 81 -4.92 -23.94 -21.50
C GLN A 81 -6.33 -23.79 -20.95
N ILE A 82 -7.17 -22.94 -21.55
CA ILE A 82 -8.58 -22.83 -21.16
C ILE A 82 -9.31 -24.15 -21.42
N ARG A 83 -9.00 -24.87 -22.51
CA ARG A 83 -9.55 -26.22 -22.76
C ARG A 83 -9.10 -27.25 -21.71
N ILE A 84 -7.89 -27.11 -21.17
CA ILE A 84 -7.34 -28.01 -20.13
C ILE A 84 -7.94 -27.67 -18.75
N ALA A 85 -8.09 -26.39 -18.42
CA ALA A 85 -8.70 -25.92 -17.16
C ALA A 85 -10.22 -26.11 -17.15
N SER A 86 -10.86 -26.11 -18.32
CA SER A 86 -12.27 -26.43 -18.53
C SER A 86 -12.51 -27.95 -18.40
N VAL A 87 -12.58 -28.45 -17.17
CA VAL A 87 -12.92 -29.86 -16.89
C VAL A 87 -14.37 -30.21 -17.29
N SER A 88 -15.18 -29.26 -17.74
CA SER A 88 -16.57 -29.49 -18.16
C SER A 88 -16.79 -29.34 -19.66
N SER A 89 -17.59 -30.25 -20.23
CA SER A 89 -18.10 -30.26 -21.61
C SER A 89 -19.09 -29.13 -21.91
N ASP A 90 -18.79 -27.90 -21.50
CA ASP A 90 -19.68 -26.76 -21.73
C ASP A 90 -19.34 -26.09 -23.06
N THR A 91 -20.10 -26.47 -24.09
CA THR A 91 -19.98 -25.95 -25.46
C THR A 91 -20.18 -24.44 -25.55
N LEU A 92 -20.86 -23.81 -24.59
CA LEU A 92 -21.12 -22.37 -24.58
C LEU A 92 -19.85 -21.57 -24.22
N LEU A 93 -19.10 -22.03 -23.20
CA LEU A 93 -17.83 -21.41 -22.80
C LEU A 93 -16.81 -21.51 -23.94
N HIS A 94 -16.72 -22.68 -24.58
CA HIS A 94 -15.86 -22.91 -25.76
C HIS A 94 -16.19 -21.98 -26.93
N ARG A 95 -17.47 -21.71 -27.18
CA ARG A 95 -17.90 -20.74 -28.21
C ARG A 95 -17.54 -19.30 -27.84
N LYS A 96 -17.65 -18.91 -26.57
CA LYS A 96 -17.28 -17.55 -26.14
C LYS A 96 -15.75 -17.33 -26.09
N ILE A 97 -14.97 -18.38 -25.84
CA ILE A 97 -13.50 -18.32 -25.96
C ILE A 97 -13.08 -18.03 -27.41
N ALA A 98 -13.85 -18.45 -28.41
CA ALA A 98 -13.60 -18.10 -29.81
C ALA A 98 -13.74 -16.58 -30.11
N THR A 99 -14.36 -15.81 -29.21
CA THR A 99 -14.46 -14.34 -29.30
C THR A 99 -13.39 -13.60 -28.49
N MET A 100 -12.46 -14.33 -27.84
CA MET A 100 -11.38 -13.77 -27.00
C MET A 100 -10.50 -12.74 -27.74
N ASP A 101 -10.32 -12.91 -29.06
CA ASP A 101 -9.54 -11.98 -29.88
C ASP A 101 -10.14 -10.57 -29.97
N LYS A 102 -11.42 -10.40 -29.60
CA LYS A 102 -12.09 -9.09 -29.54
C LYS A 102 -11.93 -8.38 -28.19
N LEU A 103 -11.53 -9.09 -27.13
CA LEU A 103 -11.37 -8.49 -25.81
C LEU A 103 -10.15 -7.55 -25.79
N PRO A 104 -10.23 -6.39 -25.09
CA PRO A 104 -9.06 -5.58 -24.82
C PRO A 104 -7.97 -6.38 -24.11
N TYR A 105 -6.71 -6.10 -24.41
CA TYR A 105 -5.58 -6.89 -23.89
C TYR A 105 -5.55 -6.94 -22.35
N SER A 106 -5.86 -5.83 -21.67
CA SER A 106 -5.98 -5.78 -20.21
C SER A 106 -7.06 -6.72 -19.66
N ILE A 107 -8.17 -6.93 -20.38
CA ILE A 107 -9.26 -7.82 -19.98
C ILE A 107 -8.84 -9.29 -20.16
N ARG A 108 -7.99 -9.60 -21.15
CA ARG A 108 -7.47 -10.97 -21.32
C ARG A 108 -6.62 -11.41 -20.13
N ILE A 109 -5.87 -10.49 -19.51
CA ILE A 109 -5.10 -10.76 -18.28
C ILE A 109 -6.04 -11.11 -17.12
N LEU A 110 -7.12 -10.34 -16.94
CA LEU A 110 -8.13 -10.62 -15.93
C LEU A 110 -8.80 -11.98 -16.18
N LEU A 111 -9.09 -12.28 -17.45
CA LEU A 111 -9.70 -13.52 -17.86
C LEU A 111 -8.81 -14.73 -17.57
N GLU A 112 -7.53 -14.68 -17.95
CA GLU A 112 -6.56 -15.74 -17.65
C GLU A 112 -6.47 -15.99 -16.14
N SER A 113 -6.33 -14.92 -15.36
CA SER A 113 -6.24 -15.00 -13.90
C SER A 113 -7.49 -15.65 -13.31
N ALA A 114 -8.68 -15.27 -13.78
CA ALA A 114 -9.93 -15.87 -13.33
C ALA A 114 -10.03 -17.35 -13.70
N ILE A 115 -9.72 -17.73 -14.94
CA ILE A 115 -9.80 -19.12 -15.39
C ILE A 115 -8.83 -20.02 -14.61
N ARG A 116 -7.56 -19.61 -14.48
CA ARG A 116 -6.54 -20.39 -13.79
C ARG A 116 -6.84 -20.57 -12.31
N ASN A 117 -7.53 -19.62 -11.69
CA ASN A 117 -7.82 -19.65 -10.26
C ASN A 117 -9.30 -19.94 -9.93
N CYS A 118 -10.07 -20.46 -10.88
CA CYS A 118 -11.47 -20.81 -10.69
C CYS A 118 -11.61 -21.95 -9.67
N ASP A 119 -11.91 -21.58 -8.42
CA ASP A 119 -12.01 -22.49 -7.27
C ASP A 119 -13.47 -22.72 -6.82
N GLY A 120 -14.43 -22.07 -7.48
CA GLY A 120 -15.86 -22.17 -7.17
C GLY A 120 -16.28 -21.40 -5.94
N PHE A 121 -15.39 -20.62 -5.31
CA PHE A 121 -15.69 -19.82 -4.13
C PHE A 121 -15.15 -18.39 -4.22
N GLN A 122 -13.83 -18.20 -4.29
CA GLN A 122 -13.22 -16.88 -4.48
C GLN A 122 -13.32 -16.43 -5.94
N VAL A 123 -13.23 -17.40 -6.85
CA VAL A 123 -13.39 -17.19 -8.29
C VAL A 123 -14.36 -18.24 -8.80
N THR A 124 -15.54 -17.79 -9.20
CA THR A 124 -16.61 -18.67 -9.68
C THR A 124 -16.60 -18.78 -11.21
N LYS A 125 -17.33 -19.77 -11.73
CA LYS A 125 -17.51 -19.91 -13.19
C LYS A 125 -18.27 -18.70 -13.74
N GLU A 126 -19.23 -18.20 -12.99
CA GLU A 126 -20.01 -17.00 -13.31
C GLU A 126 -19.10 -15.77 -13.44
N ASP A 127 -18.05 -15.66 -12.62
CA ASP A 127 -17.08 -14.58 -12.73
C ASP A 127 -16.26 -14.65 -14.01
N VAL A 128 -15.84 -15.85 -14.41
CA VAL A 128 -15.18 -16.08 -15.71
C VAL A 128 -16.12 -15.64 -16.84
N GLU A 129 -17.40 -16.03 -16.80
CA GLU A 129 -18.39 -15.65 -17.81
C GLU A 129 -18.63 -14.14 -17.86
N LYS A 130 -18.66 -13.45 -16.70
CA LYS A 130 -18.77 -11.98 -16.64
C LYS A 130 -17.60 -11.29 -17.34
N ILE A 131 -16.39 -11.80 -17.16
CA ILE A 131 -15.17 -11.21 -17.77
C ILE A 131 -15.13 -11.50 -19.27
N ILE A 132 -15.54 -12.69 -19.71
CA ILE A 132 -15.65 -13.00 -21.14
C ILE A 132 -16.69 -12.10 -21.82
N ASP A 133 -17.80 -11.81 -21.14
CA ASP A 133 -18.88 -10.94 -21.62
C ASP A 133 -18.66 -9.45 -21.29
N TRP A 134 -17.40 -9.02 -21.17
CA TRP A 134 -17.00 -7.67 -20.74
C TRP A 134 -17.73 -6.52 -21.46
N GLU A 135 -18.00 -6.66 -22.75
CA GLU A 135 -18.70 -5.64 -23.56
C GLU A 135 -20.10 -5.33 -23.00
N ASN A 136 -20.78 -6.35 -22.47
CA ASN A 136 -22.13 -6.23 -21.91
C ASN A 136 -22.13 -6.02 -20.38
N THR A 137 -21.10 -6.47 -19.69
CA THR A 137 -21.02 -6.41 -18.22
C THR A 137 -20.36 -5.14 -17.70
N SER A 138 -19.40 -4.55 -18.43
CA SER A 138 -18.71 -3.34 -18.00
C SER A 138 -19.60 -2.11 -17.79
N PRO A 139 -20.65 -1.83 -18.59
CA PRO A 139 -21.54 -0.70 -18.32
C PRO A 139 -22.40 -0.89 -17.06
N LYS A 140 -22.51 -2.12 -16.57
CA LYS A 140 -23.30 -2.49 -15.38
C LYS A 140 -22.49 -2.42 -14.08
N LEU A 141 -21.20 -2.08 -14.15
CA LEU A 141 -20.29 -1.97 -13.00
C LEU A 141 -20.29 -3.24 -12.12
N VAL A 142 -20.27 -4.42 -12.75
CA VAL A 142 -20.21 -5.67 -12.01
C VAL A 142 -18.85 -5.85 -11.33
N GLU A 143 -18.85 -6.36 -10.11
CA GLU A 143 -17.62 -6.76 -9.43
C GLU A 143 -17.07 -8.07 -10.04
N ILE A 144 -15.75 -8.13 -10.20
CA ILE A 144 -15.03 -9.28 -10.72
C ILE A 144 -13.82 -9.57 -9.82
N PRO A 145 -13.46 -10.85 -9.61
CA PRO A 145 -12.27 -11.20 -8.86
C PRO A 145 -11.01 -11.00 -9.72
N PHE A 146 -9.89 -10.73 -9.06
CA PHE A 146 -8.58 -10.72 -9.69
C PHE A 146 -7.54 -11.26 -8.71
N LYS A 147 -6.83 -12.32 -9.11
CA LYS A 147 -5.74 -12.92 -8.32
C LYS A 147 -4.41 -12.56 -8.98
N PRO A 148 -3.71 -11.52 -8.49
CA PRO A 148 -2.45 -11.08 -9.10
C PRO A 148 -1.37 -12.15 -8.94
N ALA A 149 -0.38 -12.14 -9.84
CA ALA A 149 0.72 -13.09 -9.83
C ALA A 149 1.79 -12.80 -8.75
N ARG A 150 1.84 -11.56 -8.25
CA ARG A 150 2.75 -11.09 -7.19
C ARG A 150 2.19 -9.84 -6.50
N VAL A 151 2.77 -9.47 -5.37
CA VAL A 151 2.47 -8.25 -4.63
C VAL A 151 3.73 -7.41 -4.48
N LEU A 152 3.62 -6.11 -4.74
CA LEU A 152 4.66 -5.13 -4.43
C LEU A 152 4.21 -4.35 -3.19
N LEU A 153 5.08 -4.24 -2.20
CA LEU A 153 4.88 -3.46 -0.98
C LEU A 153 6.01 -2.43 -0.87
N GLN A 154 5.70 -1.27 -0.32
CA GLN A 154 6.72 -0.36 0.23
C GLN A 154 6.84 -0.55 1.74
N ASP A 155 7.93 -0.14 2.38
CA ASP A 155 8.27 -0.46 3.77
C ASP A 155 7.20 -0.09 4.77
N PHE A 156 6.59 1.06 4.58
CA PHE A 156 5.57 1.54 5.45
C PHE A 156 4.27 0.70 5.35
N THR A 157 3.90 0.11 4.20
CA THR A 157 2.84 -0.95 4.10
C THR A 157 3.38 -2.37 4.22
N GLY A 158 4.69 -2.53 4.25
CA GLY A 158 5.35 -3.81 4.39
C GLY A 158 5.42 -4.26 5.85
N VAL A 159 5.80 -3.34 6.74
CA VAL A 159 5.80 -3.57 8.19
C VAL A 159 4.45 -4.11 8.72
N PRO A 160 3.24 -3.58 8.38
CA PRO A 160 1.99 -4.23 8.78
C PRO A 160 1.91 -5.66 8.40
N ALA A 161 2.24 -5.92 7.12
CA ALA A 161 1.84 -7.15 6.50
C ALA A 161 2.68 -8.25 7.14
N VAL A 162 3.94 -7.94 7.43
CA VAL A 162 4.84 -8.81 8.18
C VAL A 162 4.41 -8.94 9.65
N VAL A 163 3.92 -7.88 10.31
CA VAL A 163 3.35 -7.96 11.68
C VAL A 163 2.10 -8.84 11.72
N ASP A 164 1.18 -8.65 10.79
CA ASP A 164 -0.05 -9.44 10.66
C ASP A 164 0.31 -10.91 10.44
N LEU A 165 1.23 -11.22 9.52
CA LEU A 165 1.71 -12.58 9.28
C LEU A 165 2.38 -13.18 10.51
N ALA A 166 3.20 -12.42 11.25
CA ALA A 166 3.80 -12.86 12.50
C ALA A 166 2.74 -13.18 13.56
N CYS A 167 1.76 -12.30 13.75
CA CYS A 167 0.65 -12.51 14.69
C CYS A 167 -0.24 -13.69 14.27
N MET A 168 -0.44 -13.90 12.97
CA MET A 168 -1.17 -15.05 12.45
C MET A 168 -0.42 -16.35 12.72
N ARG A 169 0.92 -16.36 12.64
CA ARG A 169 1.74 -17.52 13.06
C ARG A 169 1.57 -17.81 14.54
N ASP A 170 1.60 -16.78 15.38
CA ASP A 170 1.38 -16.95 16.82
C ASP A 170 -0.02 -17.45 17.14
N ALA A 171 -1.04 -16.93 16.43
CA ALA A 171 -2.41 -17.39 16.57
C ALA A 171 -2.58 -18.85 16.13
N MET A 172 -1.98 -19.26 15.00
CA MET A 172 -1.95 -20.67 14.57
C MET A 172 -1.28 -21.56 15.60
N ASN A 173 -0.14 -21.14 16.14
CA ASN A 173 0.59 -21.87 17.18
C ASN A 173 -0.23 -21.99 18.47
N LYS A 174 -0.88 -20.90 18.93
CA LYS A 174 -1.79 -20.88 20.10
C LYS A 174 -3.01 -21.80 19.91
N LEU A 175 -3.45 -22.00 18.67
CA LEU A 175 -4.53 -22.93 18.30
C LEU A 175 -4.04 -24.39 18.13
N GLY A 176 -2.75 -24.66 18.34
CA GLY A 176 -2.16 -26.00 18.20
C GLY A 176 -2.01 -26.47 16.75
N SER A 177 -1.98 -25.54 15.79
CA SER A 177 -1.79 -25.83 14.36
C SER A 177 -0.38 -25.44 13.89
N ASP A 178 -0.01 -25.89 12.69
CA ASP A 178 1.30 -25.59 12.10
C ASP A 178 1.38 -24.14 11.63
N SER A 179 2.14 -23.32 12.36
CA SER A 179 2.37 -21.92 12.02
C SER A 179 3.04 -21.71 10.65
N ASN A 180 3.75 -22.71 10.11
CA ASN A 180 4.42 -22.57 8.81
C ASN A 180 3.43 -22.47 7.64
N LYS A 181 2.17 -22.86 7.84
CA LYS A 181 1.09 -22.64 6.86
C LYS A 181 0.80 -21.16 6.63
N ILE A 182 1.11 -20.28 7.59
CA ILE A 182 1.09 -18.84 7.37
C ILE A 182 2.33 -18.44 6.57
N ASN A 183 2.11 -18.24 5.27
CA ASN A 183 3.10 -17.75 4.34
C ASN A 183 2.41 -17.00 3.18
N PRO A 184 3.05 -15.98 2.58
CA PRO A 184 2.58 -15.42 1.31
C PRO A 184 2.35 -16.50 0.25
N LEU A 185 1.17 -16.47 -0.38
CA LEU A 185 0.78 -17.43 -1.42
C LEU A 185 1.40 -17.13 -2.78
N VAL A 186 1.78 -15.87 -3.00
CA VAL A 186 2.44 -15.37 -4.21
C VAL A 186 3.71 -14.63 -3.82
N PRO A 187 4.68 -14.45 -4.74
CA PRO A 187 5.84 -13.60 -4.52
C PRO A 187 5.45 -12.21 -4.01
N VAL A 188 6.16 -11.75 -2.99
CA VAL A 188 6.05 -10.43 -2.39
C VAL A 188 7.41 -9.75 -2.48
N ASP A 189 7.45 -8.63 -3.17
CA ASP A 189 8.62 -7.76 -3.24
C ASP A 189 8.33 -6.54 -2.33
N LEU A 190 9.12 -6.37 -1.27
CA LEU A 190 8.98 -5.26 -0.34
C LEU A 190 10.16 -4.30 -0.52
N VAL A 191 9.88 -3.06 -0.92
CA VAL A 191 10.89 -2.03 -1.18
C VAL A 191 10.97 -1.06 -0.02
N ILE A 192 12.17 -0.82 0.51
CA ILE A 192 12.40 0.19 1.54
C ILE A 192 12.83 1.50 0.89
N ASP A 193 11.90 2.43 0.72
CA ASP A 193 12.12 3.69 0.02
C ASP A 193 11.46 4.91 0.68
N HIS A 194 10.52 4.72 1.62
CA HIS A 194 9.81 5.84 2.25
C HIS A 194 10.37 6.26 3.61
N SER A 195 11.41 5.60 4.11
CA SER A 195 12.01 5.90 5.41
C SER A 195 13.06 7.02 5.38
N VAL A 196 13.64 7.36 4.21
CA VAL A 196 14.67 8.40 4.08
C VAL A 196 14.03 9.77 4.30
N GLN A 197 14.63 10.58 5.18
CA GLN A 197 14.28 11.98 5.36
C GLN A 197 15.41 12.87 4.87
N VAL A 198 15.07 14.06 4.37
CA VAL A 198 16.07 15.06 3.95
C VAL A 198 16.49 15.89 5.17
N ASP A 199 17.33 15.31 6.03
CA ASP A 199 17.88 15.99 7.21
C ASP A 199 19.01 16.96 6.84
N VAL A 200 19.86 16.53 5.90
CA VAL A 200 20.96 17.28 5.33
C VAL A 200 20.68 17.50 3.84
N ALA A 201 20.84 18.74 3.38
CA ALA A 201 20.71 19.11 1.98
C ALA A 201 21.84 20.04 1.57
N ARG A 202 22.12 20.11 0.25
CA ARG A 202 23.13 21.02 -0.34
C ARG A 202 24.56 20.78 0.17
N SER A 203 24.90 19.51 0.42
CA SER A 203 26.24 19.06 0.77
C SER A 203 26.58 17.83 -0.07
N GLU A 204 27.84 17.68 -0.46
CA GLU A 204 28.33 16.48 -1.16
C GLU A 204 28.12 15.21 -0.33
N ASN A 205 28.16 15.33 1.00
CA ASN A 205 27.92 14.22 1.94
C ASN A 205 26.45 14.04 2.34
N ALA A 206 25.50 14.78 1.74
CA ALA A 206 24.11 14.78 2.17
C ALA A 206 23.45 13.39 2.06
N VAL A 207 23.72 12.65 0.97
CA VAL A 207 23.14 11.32 0.74
C VAL A 207 23.58 10.33 1.83
N GLN A 208 24.88 10.23 2.09
CA GLN A 208 25.41 9.33 3.11
C GLN A 208 24.95 9.72 4.52
N ALA A 209 24.94 11.01 4.85
CA ALA A 209 24.48 11.48 6.16
C ALA A 209 22.99 11.15 6.40
N ASN A 210 22.13 11.35 5.39
CA ASN A 210 20.71 11.03 5.50
C ASN A 210 20.47 9.52 5.60
N MET A 211 21.23 8.71 4.85
CA MET A 211 21.18 7.24 4.93
C MET A 211 21.58 6.73 6.32
N GLU A 212 22.64 7.29 6.91
CA GLU A 212 23.08 6.89 8.25
C GLU A 212 22.03 7.24 9.32
N LEU A 213 21.43 8.44 9.24
CA LEU A 213 20.33 8.84 10.12
C LEU A 213 19.09 7.97 9.94
N GLU A 214 18.76 7.59 8.71
CA GLU A 214 17.65 6.68 8.41
C GLU A 214 17.87 5.31 9.08
N PHE A 215 19.05 4.72 8.93
CA PHE A 215 19.39 3.44 9.56
C PHE A 215 19.36 3.54 11.09
N GLN A 216 19.85 4.64 11.66
CA GLN A 216 19.79 4.85 13.11
C GLN A 216 18.34 4.91 13.61
N ARG A 217 17.47 5.66 12.93
CA ARG A 217 16.06 5.84 13.32
C ARG A 217 15.21 4.60 13.13
N ASN A 218 15.47 3.84 12.07
CA ASN A 218 14.63 2.72 11.63
C ASN A 218 15.28 1.36 11.85
N LYS A 219 16.38 1.27 12.62
CA LYS A 219 17.13 0.04 12.87
C LYS A 219 16.24 -1.14 13.25
N GLU A 220 15.29 -0.91 14.16
CA GLU A 220 14.37 -1.95 14.62
C GLU A 220 13.40 -2.41 13.52
N ARG A 221 12.83 -1.47 12.76
CA ARG A 221 11.96 -1.78 11.61
C ARG A 221 12.71 -2.54 10.52
N PHE A 222 13.94 -2.15 10.22
CA PHE A 222 14.79 -2.82 9.23
C PHE A 222 15.19 -4.21 9.69
N ALA A 223 15.54 -4.38 10.97
CA ALA A 223 15.78 -5.71 11.55
C ALA A 223 14.52 -6.58 11.47
N PHE A 224 13.34 -6.03 11.75
CA PHE A 224 12.08 -6.74 11.63
C PHE A 224 11.78 -7.18 10.19
N LEU A 225 11.95 -6.30 9.20
CA LEU A 225 11.75 -6.63 7.79
C LEU A 225 12.78 -7.66 7.29
N LYS A 226 14.04 -7.55 7.72
CA LYS A 226 15.09 -8.54 7.42
C LYS A 226 14.80 -9.90 8.06
N TRP A 227 14.23 -9.93 9.26
CA TRP A 227 13.69 -11.16 9.83
C TRP A 227 12.57 -11.71 8.95
N GLY A 228 11.63 -10.87 8.52
CA GLY A 228 10.51 -11.24 7.65
C GLY A 228 10.96 -11.95 6.36
N SER A 229 11.96 -11.40 5.66
CA SER A 229 12.49 -12.02 4.42
C SER A 229 13.13 -13.39 4.62
N LYS A 230 13.61 -13.70 5.83
CA LYS A 230 14.11 -15.05 6.20
C LYS A 230 13.02 -15.97 6.73
N ALA A 231 12.04 -15.41 7.45
CA ALA A 231 11.00 -16.15 8.14
C ALA A 231 9.93 -16.65 7.16
N PHE A 232 9.61 -15.88 6.13
CA PHE A 232 8.60 -16.18 5.12
C PHE A 232 9.23 -16.55 3.78
N GLN A 233 8.74 -17.62 3.16
CA GLN A 233 9.05 -17.95 1.78
C GLN A 233 8.35 -16.95 0.85
N ASN A 234 8.86 -16.78 -0.37
CA ASN A 234 8.31 -15.86 -1.37
C ASN A 234 8.33 -14.38 -0.94
N MET A 235 9.18 -13.99 0.03
CA MET A 235 9.30 -12.61 0.50
C MET A 235 10.70 -12.08 0.23
N LEU A 236 10.80 -11.18 -0.75
CA LEU A 236 12.00 -10.40 -1.03
C LEU A 236 11.88 -9.04 -0.32
N VAL A 237 12.96 -8.61 0.34
CA VAL A 237 13.06 -7.24 0.89
C VAL A 237 14.23 -6.54 0.22
N VAL A 238 13.94 -5.48 -0.54
CA VAL A 238 14.91 -4.58 -1.15
C VAL A 238 15.33 -3.55 -0.11
N PRO A 239 16.64 -3.46 0.24
CA PRO A 239 17.11 -2.59 1.30
C PRO A 239 17.05 -1.10 0.91
N PRO A 240 17.13 -0.19 1.90
CA PRO A 240 17.13 1.25 1.64
C PRO A 240 18.32 1.67 0.77
N GLY A 241 18.10 2.69 -0.06
CA GLY A 241 19.12 3.26 -0.94
C GLY A 241 19.42 2.47 -2.22
N SER A 242 18.68 1.39 -2.50
CA SER A 242 18.85 0.60 -3.72
C SER A 242 18.09 1.16 -4.94
N ALA A 243 16.81 1.52 -4.79
CA ALA A 243 15.98 2.21 -5.81
C ALA A 243 14.59 2.58 -5.23
N ASP A 244 13.91 3.58 -5.81
CA ASP A 244 12.53 3.97 -5.44
C ASP A 244 11.49 2.99 -6.03
N GLU A 245 10.34 2.76 -5.35
CA GLU A 245 9.31 1.78 -5.73
C GLU A 245 8.81 1.93 -7.18
N HIS A 246 8.65 3.17 -7.65
CA HIS A 246 8.15 3.48 -8.98
C HIS A 246 9.20 3.20 -10.07
N GLY A 247 10.48 3.35 -9.74
CA GLY A 247 11.59 2.99 -10.63
C GLY A 247 11.71 1.47 -10.80
N LEU A 248 11.53 0.73 -9.69
CA LEU A 248 11.48 -0.74 -9.68
C LEU A 248 10.21 -1.28 -10.35
N PHE A 249 9.05 -0.62 -10.20
CA PHE A 249 7.80 -0.99 -10.87
C PHE A 249 7.84 -0.73 -12.38
N ALA A 250 8.38 0.42 -12.80
CA ALA A 250 8.54 0.76 -14.22
C ALA A 250 9.54 -0.16 -14.91
N ALA A 251 10.64 -0.50 -14.22
CA ALA A 251 11.54 -1.56 -14.67
C ALA A 251 10.78 -2.90 -14.74
N GLY A 252 10.11 -3.32 -13.66
CA GLY A 252 9.38 -4.59 -13.55
C GLY A 252 8.09 -4.74 -14.37
N GLY A 253 7.95 -3.99 -15.48
CA GLY A 253 6.91 -4.18 -16.49
C GLY A 253 5.56 -3.52 -16.19
N GLY A 254 5.53 -2.22 -15.87
CA GLY A 254 4.28 -1.45 -15.82
C GLY A 254 3.70 -1.16 -17.22
N TRP A 255 2.45 -1.58 -17.48
CA TRP A 255 1.83 -1.51 -18.81
C TRP A 255 0.82 -0.36 -18.92
N PHE A 256 1.22 0.77 -19.51
CA PHE A 256 0.29 1.77 -20.03
C PHE A 256 0.75 2.28 -21.40
N LYS A 257 -0.11 2.11 -22.42
CA LYS A 257 0.09 2.64 -23.77
C LYS A 257 -0.74 3.92 -23.94
N LEU A 258 -0.06 5.06 -24.07
CA LEU A 258 -0.64 6.27 -24.62
C LEU A 258 -0.05 6.47 -26.02
N SER A 259 -0.83 6.23 -27.07
CA SER A 259 -0.49 6.64 -28.43
C SER A 259 -1.32 7.85 -28.81
N GLY A 260 -0.70 9.02 -28.71
CA GLY A 260 -1.22 10.28 -29.23
C GLY A 260 -0.05 11.22 -29.48
N GLN A 261 0.12 11.67 -30.72
CA GLN A 261 1.06 12.74 -31.03
C GLN A 261 0.48 14.01 -30.42
N LEU A 262 1.10 14.56 -29.36
CA LEU A 262 0.77 15.90 -28.92
C LEU A 262 1.06 16.84 -30.09
N ARG A 263 0.01 17.37 -30.73
CA ARG A 263 0.15 18.37 -31.79
C ARG A 263 0.85 19.58 -31.17
N ASN A 264 2.02 19.90 -31.70
CA ASN A 264 2.63 21.20 -31.52
C ASN A 264 1.66 22.26 -32.07
N GLY A 265 1.13 23.09 -31.17
CA GLY A 265 0.41 24.32 -31.50
C GLY A 265 -1.11 24.15 -31.62
N GLY A 266 -1.84 24.88 -30.77
CA GLY A 266 -3.26 25.15 -30.97
C GLY A 266 -4.06 25.32 -29.69
N HIS A 267 -4.25 26.58 -29.28
CA HIS A 267 -5.32 27.09 -28.41
C HIS A 267 -5.29 26.72 -26.93
N TRP A 268 -4.54 27.53 -26.18
CA TRP A 268 -4.84 27.80 -24.79
C TRP A 268 -6.19 28.53 -24.72
N ALA A 269 -7.12 28.00 -23.92
CA ALA A 269 -8.21 28.80 -23.40
C ALA A 269 -7.60 29.88 -22.50
N THR A 270 -7.53 31.09 -23.03
CA THR A 270 -7.28 32.31 -22.26
C THR A 270 -8.47 32.55 -21.35
N ASP A 271 -8.29 32.34 -20.06
CA ASP A 271 -8.77 33.29 -19.06
C ASP A 271 -8.06 33.01 -17.75
N PHE A 272 -6.93 33.70 -17.57
CA PHE A 272 -6.46 34.30 -16.32
C PHE A 272 -5.14 35.00 -16.67
N GLY A 273 -5.22 36.31 -16.89
CA GLY A 273 -4.07 37.13 -17.24
C GLY A 273 -3.04 37.14 -16.10
N PHE A 274 -1.81 36.74 -16.40
CA PHE A 274 -0.65 37.06 -15.58
C PHE A 274 0.37 37.83 -16.41
N LYS A 275 0.53 39.12 -16.07
CA LYS A 275 1.70 39.92 -16.45
C LYS A 275 2.93 39.31 -15.79
N THR A 276 3.96 39.02 -16.60
CA THR A 276 5.30 38.66 -16.13
C THR A 276 5.89 39.80 -15.29
N CYS A 277 6.11 39.55 -14.01
CA CYS A 277 6.97 40.35 -13.16
C CYS A 277 8.15 39.48 -12.72
N HIS A 278 9.34 39.79 -13.23
CA HIS A 278 10.60 39.29 -12.68
C HIS A 278 10.76 39.81 -11.25
N LYS A 279 10.31 39.02 -10.27
CA LYS A 279 10.76 39.12 -8.88
C LYS A 279 11.04 37.71 -8.38
N GLN A 280 12.28 37.53 -7.94
CA GLN A 280 12.83 36.35 -7.28
C GLN A 280 11.87 35.87 -6.18
N MET A 281 11.08 34.82 -6.44
CA MET A 281 10.07 34.35 -5.50
C MET A 281 10.66 33.29 -4.54
N ARG A 282 10.67 33.63 -3.25
CA ARG A 282 10.86 32.70 -2.13
C ARG A 282 9.58 31.88 -1.87
N LYS A 283 9.19 31.02 -2.80
CA LYS A 283 8.11 30.03 -2.54
C LYS A 283 8.62 28.62 -2.87
N PRO A 284 8.40 27.62 -2.01
CA PRO A 284 8.77 26.25 -2.29
C PRO A 284 7.88 25.67 -3.40
N PHE A 285 8.49 24.89 -4.28
CA PHE A 285 7.82 24.09 -5.31
C PHE A 285 8.12 22.62 -5.01
N THR A 286 7.09 21.78 -5.09
CA THR A 286 7.21 20.32 -4.93
C THR A 286 6.77 19.64 -6.21
N PHE A 287 7.49 18.59 -6.58
CA PHE A 287 7.20 17.76 -7.76
C PHE A 287 6.56 16.46 -7.26
N GLY A 288 5.33 16.17 -7.66
CA GLY A 288 4.59 14.97 -7.23
C GLY A 288 3.13 14.99 -7.72
N PRO A 289 2.33 13.93 -7.50
CA PRO A 289 0.95 13.88 -7.98
C PRO A 289 -0.12 14.31 -6.95
N LYS A 290 0.23 14.62 -5.69
CA LYS A 290 -0.75 14.93 -4.60
C LYS A 290 -0.49 16.25 -3.86
N SER A 291 -1.49 17.14 -3.80
CA SER A 291 -1.53 18.36 -2.98
C SER A 291 -2.95 18.55 -2.44
N PHE A 292 -3.06 18.74 -1.12
CA PHE A 292 -4.31 19.04 -0.41
C PHE A 292 -4.02 20.15 0.59
N HIS A 293 -5.04 20.90 1.02
CA HIS A 293 -4.93 22.00 1.99
C HIS A 293 -4.45 21.57 3.41
N SER A 294 -4.18 20.29 3.63
CA SER A 294 -3.54 19.76 4.83
C SER A 294 -2.02 19.63 4.63
N SER A 295 -1.28 20.72 4.78
CA SER A 295 0.18 20.79 5.04
C SER A 295 1.01 19.52 4.70
N LYS A 296 1.17 19.18 3.41
CA LYS A 296 1.89 17.96 2.99
C LYS A 296 3.38 18.17 2.77
N ALA A 297 3.83 19.36 2.32
CA ALA A 297 5.25 19.61 2.06
C ALA A 297 6.02 20.13 3.28
N ASP A 298 5.37 20.89 4.17
CA ASP A 298 5.92 21.41 5.44
C ASP A 298 4.76 22.08 6.21
N GLU A 299 4.73 22.01 7.54
CA GLU A 299 3.75 22.73 8.39
C GLU A 299 3.79 24.26 8.19
N LYS A 300 4.92 24.80 7.69
CA LYS A 300 5.11 26.23 7.43
C LYS A 300 4.61 26.69 6.05
N ILE A 301 4.26 25.76 5.15
CA ILE A 301 3.86 26.08 3.78
C ILE A 301 2.33 26.15 3.68
N LYS A 302 1.81 27.33 3.32
CA LYS A 302 0.36 27.58 3.15
C LYS A 302 -0.15 27.34 1.73
N GLY A 303 0.70 26.86 0.82
CA GLY A 303 0.32 26.55 -0.55
C GLY A 303 1.47 25.93 -1.34
N ASP A 304 1.22 24.77 -1.95
CA ASP A 304 2.15 24.01 -2.79
C ASP A 304 1.66 24.01 -4.24
N TYR A 305 2.59 24.16 -5.19
CA TYR A 305 2.32 24.18 -6.63
C TYR A 305 3.16 23.13 -7.34
N TYR A 306 2.56 22.43 -8.31
CA TYR A 306 3.31 21.56 -9.21
C TYR A 306 4.00 22.37 -10.30
N ALA A 307 5.21 21.95 -10.66
CA ALA A 307 5.91 22.38 -11.86
C ALA A 307 6.36 21.12 -12.63
N LEU A 308 6.62 21.26 -13.93
CA LEU A 308 7.27 20.21 -14.72
C LEU A 308 8.79 20.37 -14.63
N SER A 309 9.50 19.27 -14.37
CA SER A 309 10.95 19.20 -14.53
C SER A 309 11.27 19.17 -16.02
N SER A 310 11.98 20.19 -16.53
CA SER A 310 12.40 20.22 -17.93
C SER A 310 13.87 19.83 -18.06
N THR A 311 14.16 18.75 -18.78
CA THR A 311 15.22 18.60 -19.84
C THR A 311 15.62 17.13 -20.04
N ASN A 312 15.23 16.52 -21.16
CA ASN A 312 16.10 16.11 -22.28
C ASN A 312 15.41 15.08 -23.19
N ARG A 313 15.34 15.41 -24.48
CA ARG A 313 14.86 14.53 -25.56
C ARG A 313 15.95 13.50 -25.88
N HIS A 314 15.59 12.24 -26.11
CA HIS A 314 15.93 11.42 -27.30
C HIS A 314 15.64 9.92 -27.07
N LYS A 315 14.40 9.49 -27.35
CA LYS A 315 14.01 8.30 -28.14
C LYS A 315 12.49 8.07 -28.01
N PRO A 316 11.79 7.62 -29.06
CA PRO A 316 10.38 7.26 -28.96
C PRO A 316 10.25 5.89 -28.27
N ASP A 317 9.66 5.88 -27.07
CA ASP A 317 9.39 4.66 -26.32
C ASP A 317 8.36 3.79 -27.05
N LYS A 318 8.75 2.55 -27.35
CA LYS A 318 7.90 1.54 -27.98
C LYS A 318 7.30 0.66 -26.87
N VAL A 319 6.01 0.82 -26.59
CA VAL A 319 5.30 0.11 -25.50
C VAL A 319 4.77 -1.27 -25.93
N ASP A 320 5.46 -1.93 -26.85
CA ASP A 320 5.08 -3.25 -27.38
C ASP A 320 6.34 -4.12 -27.45
N ILE A 321 6.88 -4.46 -26.28
CA ILE A 321 8.06 -5.29 -26.08
C ILE A 321 7.66 -6.47 -25.19
N ASP A 322 7.95 -7.70 -25.64
CA ASP A 322 7.98 -8.90 -24.79
C ASP A 322 9.28 -8.91 -23.97
N PHE A 323 9.26 -8.50 -22.70
CA PHE A 323 10.49 -8.42 -21.90
C PHE A 323 11.22 -9.76 -21.70
N ASP A 324 10.56 -10.89 -21.97
CA ASP A 324 11.17 -12.22 -21.92
C ASP A 324 11.86 -12.62 -23.23
N LYS A 325 11.41 -12.08 -24.36
CA LYS A 325 11.86 -12.51 -25.71
C LYS A 325 12.55 -11.41 -26.52
N GLU A 326 12.31 -10.16 -26.19
CA GLU A 326 12.77 -8.98 -26.92
C GLU A 326 13.79 -8.21 -26.06
N PRO A 327 14.97 -7.85 -26.61
CA PRO A 327 15.96 -7.09 -25.88
C PRO A 327 15.50 -5.63 -25.68
N ILE A 328 15.80 -5.08 -24.51
CA ILE A 328 15.48 -3.69 -24.15
C ILE A 328 16.46 -2.69 -24.77
N GLY A 329 17.59 -3.17 -25.29
CA GLY A 329 18.57 -2.37 -26.01
C GLY A 329 19.86 -3.13 -26.31
N LEU A 330 20.85 -2.42 -26.85
CA LEU A 330 22.19 -2.94 -27.07
C LEU A 330 23.12 -2.43 -25.95
N GLY A 331 23.91 -3.33 -25.39
CA GLY A 331 24.98 -3.04 -24.45
C GLY A 331 26.11 -2.27 -25.12
N LYS A 332 27.04 -1.73 -24.32
CA LYS A 332 28.24 -1.02 -24.83
C LYS A 332 29.14 -1.91 -25.69
N ASP A 333 29.01 -3.23 -25.53
CA ASP A 333 29.69 -4.27 -26.31
C ASP A 333 28.91 -4.67 -27.57
N GLY A 334 27.79 -4.01 -27.87
CA GLY A 334 26.95 -4.30 -29.03
C GLY A 334 26.10 -5.56 -28.91
N LYS A 335 26.01 -6.17 -27.71
CA LYS A 335 25.14 -7.33 -27.48
C LYS A 335 23.74 -6.91 -27.07
N ASP A 336 22.77 -7.75 -27.42
CA ASP A 336 21.41 -7.62 -26.94
C ASP A 336 21.37 -7.74 -25.41
N VAL A 337 20.81 -6.72 -24.76
CA VAL A 337 20.55 -6.68 -23.32
C VAL A 337 19.07 -6.90 -23.11
N TYR A 338 18.73 -7.95 -22.37
CA TYR A 338 17.37 -8.28 -21.99
C TYR A 338 17.04 -7.68 -20.62
N PHE A 339 15.74 -7.59 -20.31
CA PHE A 339 15.31 -7.07 -19.01
C PHE A 339 15.85 -7.89 -17.83
N ARG A 340 15.88 -9.22 -17.97
CA ARG A 340 16.49 -10.14 -16.99
C ARG A 340 17.98 -9.91 -16.75
N ASP A 341 18.69 -9.31 -17.70
CA ASP A 341 20.14 -9.12 -17.61
C ASP A 341 20.50 -7.89 -16.76
N ILE A 342 19.53 -6.99 -16.53
CA ILE A 342 19.69 -5.78 -15.70
C ILE A 342 18.88 -5.84 -14.40
N TRP A 343 18.01 -6.84 -14.26
CA TRP A 343 17.25 -7.03 -13.03
C TRP A 343 18.15 -7.68 -11.98
N PRO A 344 18.37 -7.04 -10.82
CA PRO A 344 19.28 -7.58 -9.83
C PRO A 344 18.71 -8.88 -9.24
N SER A 345 19.57 -9.87 -9.07
CA SER A 345 19.26 -11.10 -8.34
C SER A 345 18.94 -10.80 -6.87
N THR A 346 18.23 -11.71 -6.20
CA THR A 346 17.96 -11.60 -4.76
C THR A 346 19.25 -11.47 -3.95
N GLU A 347 20.30 -12.14 -4.39
CA GLU A 347 21.64 -12.08 -3.83
C GLU A 347 22.30 -10.70 -4.04
N GLU A 348 22.24 -10.13 -5.25
CA GLU A 348 22.79 -8.78 -5.55
C GLU A 348 22.05 -7.67 -4.80
N VAL A 349 20.71 -7.79 -4.66
CA VAL A 349 19.90 -6.87 -3.86
C VAL A 349 20.30 -6.95 -2.38
N ALA A 350 20.56 -8.15 -1.86
CA ALA A 350 21.03 -8.32 -0.49
C ALA A 350 22.43 -7.71 -0.30
N GLU A 351 23.37 -7.95 -1.21
CA GLU A 351 24.77 -7.48 -1.11
C GLU A 351 24.94 -5.96 -1.25
N GLY A 352 24.00 -5.25 -1.88
CA GLY A 352 24.16 -3.84 -2.26
C GLY A 352 24.26 -2.82 -1.12
N ASN A 353 23.75 -3.11 0.08
CA ASN A 353 23.81 -2.19 1.23
C ASN A 353 24.59 -2.78 2.43
N PRO A 354 25.82 -2.30 2.70
CA PRO A 354 26.65 -2.83 3.80
C PRO A 354 26.00 -2.73 5.18
N MET A 355 25.25 -1.66 5.47
CA MET A 355 24.57 -1.47 6.76
C MET A 355 23.43 -2.47 6.93
N TRP A 356 22.68 -2.76 5.86
CA TRP A 356 21.66 -3.80 5.84
C TRP A 356 22.26 -5.17 6.11
N ASN A 357 23.38 -5.50 5.45
CA ASN A 357 24.04 -6.80 5.59
C ASN A 357 24.54 -7.07 7.01
N GLN A 358 24.99 -6.04 7.70
CA GLN A 358 25.46 -6.12 9.08
C GLN A 358 24.35 -6.25 10.12
N LEU A 359 23.07 -6.04 9.77
CA LEU A 359 21.95 -6.27 10.70
C LEU A 359 21.86 -7.75 11.05
N SER A 360 22.19 -8.11 12.29
CA SER A 360 21.96 -9.44 12.83
C SER A 360 20.49 -9.61 13.21
N VAL A 361 19.87 -10.67 12.72
CA VAL A 361 18.47 -11.02 13.01
C VAL A 361 18.37 -12.51 13.33
N PRO A 362 17.47 -12.91 14.25
CA PRO A 362 17.26 -14.33 14.56
C PRO A 362 16.79 -15.12 13.33
N ASP A 363 17.14 -16.41 13.26
CA ASP A 363 16.64 -17.33 12.22
C ASP A 363 15.34 -18.05 12.65
N ALA A 364 14.75 -17.66 13.79
CA ALA A 364 13.51 -18.23 14.31
C ALA A 364 12.31 -17.92 13.39
N LYS A 365 11.39 -18.89 13.24
CA LYS A 365 10.18 -18.74 12.41
C LYS A 365 9.06 -17.96 13.08
N LEU A 366 9.00 -17.98 14.41
CA LEU A 366 8.13 -17.12 15.21
C LEU A 366 8.91 -15.87 15.60
N TYR A 367 8.21 -14.73 15.65
CA TYR A 367 8.83 -13.47 16.03
C TYR A 367 8.92 -13.36 17.55
N SER A 368 10.09 -12.95 18.06
CA SER A 368 10.29 -12.70 19.48
C SER A 368 9.88 -11.27 19.82
N TRP A 369 8.63 -11.08 20.26
CA TRP A 369 8.11 -9.77 20.63
C TRP A 369 8.86 -9.14 21.81
N ASP A 370 9.43 -7.96 21.59
CA ASP A 370 10.06 -7.16 22.64
C ASP A 370 9.02 -6.24 23.30
N THR A 371 8.72 -6.48 24.58
CA THR A 371 7.77 -5.67 25.35
C THR A 371 8.22 -4.23 25.58
N SER A 372 9.53 -3.95 25.45
CA SER A 372 10.12 -2.62 25.57
C SER A 372 10.15 -1.86 24.24
N SER A 373 9.87 -2.56 23.12
CA SER A 373 9.77 -1.94 21.81
C SER A 373 8.79 -0.77 21.82
N THR A 374 9.06 0.23 20.99
CA THR A 374 8.12 1.31 20.68
C THR A 374 7.82 1.40 19.18
N TYR A 375 8.19 0.35 18.42
CA TYR A 375 8.00 0.24 16.98
C TYR A 375 7.23 -1.03 16.59
N ILE A 376 7.63 -2.20 17.10
CA ILE A 376 7.06 -3.51 16.73
C ILE A 376 6.35 -4.12 17.94
N HIS A 377 5.02 -4.21 17.86
CA HIS A 377 4.17 -4.75 18.92
C HIS A 377 3.27 -5.86 18.40
N GLU A 378 2.92 -6.82 19.26
CA GLU A 378 1.87 -7.82 18.97
C GLU A 378 0.49 -7.14 19.12
N PRO A 379 -0.24 -6.85 18.03
CA PRO A 379 -1.61 -6.39 18.11
C PRO A 379 -2.56 -7.45 18.69
N PRO A 380 -3.60 -7.03 19.43
CA PRO A 380 -4.52 -7.97 20.09
C PRO A 380 -5.58 -8.56 19.15
N TYR A 381 -5.34 -8.60 17.83
CA TYR A 381 -6.34 -8.99 16.81
C TYR A 381 -6.93 -10.38 17.06
N PHE A 382 -6.10 -11.30 17.52
CA PHE A 382 -6.47 -12.71 17.73
C PHE A 382 -6.67 -13.05 19.21
N LYS A 383 -6.75 -12.03 20.09
CA LYS A 383 -6.98 -12.26 21.51
C LYS A 383 -8.30 -13.01 21.70
N ASN A 384 -8.24 -14.17 22.36
CA ASN A 384 -9.38 -15.08 22.58
C ASN A 384 -9.99 -15.66 21.30
N MET A 385 -9.26 -15.66 20.17
CA MET A 385 -9.73 -16.30 18.95
C MET A 385 -9.92 -17.82 19.17
N THR A 386 -11.02 -18.36 18.62
CA THR A 386 -11.30 -19.80 18.62
C THR A 386 -11.49 -20.32 17.19
N MET A 387 -11.45 -21.65 17.02
CA MET A 387 -11.71 -22.32 15.74
C MET A 387 -13.14 -22.16 15.24
N ASN A 388 -14.10 -21.92 16.14
CA ASN A 388 -15.47 -21.62 15.76
C ASN A 388 -15.57 -20.13 15.36
N PRO A 389 -16.13 -19.80 14.19
CA PRO A 389 -16.39 -18.42 13.83
C PRO A 389 -17.39 -17.79 14.82
N PRO A 390 -17.25 -16.50 15.15
CA PRO A 390 -18.18 -15.81 16.05
C PRO A 390 -19.60 -15.72 15.46
N GLY A 391 -19.75 -15.87 14.15
CA GLY A 391 -21.03 -15.68 13.47
C GLY A 391 -21.29 -14.22 13.11
N PRO A 392 -22.33 -13.96 12.30
CA PRO A 392 -22.81 -12.59 12.12
C PRO A 392 -23.36 -12.07 13.44
N HIS A 393 -23.15 -10.79 13.70
CA HIS A 393 -23.62 -10.13 14.92
C HIS A 393 -24.10 -8.73 14.61
N GLY A 394 -25.27 -8.38 15.14
CA GLY A 394 -25.76 -7.01 15.13
C GLY A 394 -24.97 -6.10 16.07
N VAL A 395 -25.42 -4.85 16.15
CA VAL A 395 -24.91 -3.86 17.11
C VAL A 395 -26.07 -3.45 18.01
N LYS A 396 -25.87 -3.42 19.33
CA LYS A 396 -26.93 -3.05 20.28
C LYS A 396 -26.48 -1.86 21.12
N ASP A 397 -27.37 -0.87 21.24
CA ASP A 397 -27.22 0.32 22.10
C ASP A 397 -25.86 1.03 21.97
N ALA A 398 -25.31 1.10 20.75
CA ALA A 398 -23.99 1.67 20.53
C ALA A 398 -23.99 3.20 20.55
N TYR A 399 -23.01 3.78 21.23
CA TYR A 399 -22.73 5.21 21.17
C TYR A 399 -22.10 5.61 19.81
N CYS A 400 -22.44 6.81 19.34
CA CYS A 400 -21.65 7.47 18.29
C CYS A 400 -20.35 8.00 18.90
N LEU A 401 -19.21 7.51 18.41
CA LEU A 401 -17.90 7.93 18.89
C LEU A 401 -17.48 9.25 18.22
N LEU A 402 -17.76 9.40 16.92
CA LEU A 402 -17.45 10.59 16.13
C LEU A 402 -18.56 10.85 15.11
N ASN A 403 -18.99 12.10 15.02
CA ASN A 403 -19.88 12.61 13.99
C ASN A 403 -19.07 13.57 13.08
N PHE A 404 -18.96 13.23 11.79
CA PHE A 404 -18.04 13.86 10.85
C PHE A 404 -18.77 14.60 9.73
N GLY A 405 -18.07 15.47 9.01
CA GLY A 405 -18.55 16.04 7.75
C GLY A 405 -18.45 15.07 6.56
N ASP A 406 -18.68 15.61 5.35
CA ASP A 406 -18.36 14.91 4.11
C ASP A 406 -16.83 14.93 3.82
N SER A 407 -16.38 14.09 2.89
CA SER A 407 -14.99 14.06 2.38
C SER A 407 -13.90 13.75 3.43
N ILE A 408 -14.22 12.87 4.39
CA ILE A 408 -13.24 12.37 5.35
C ILE A 408 -12.26 11.43 4.67
N THR A 409 -11.06 11.94 4.42
CA THR A 409 -9.94 11.15 3.89
C THR A 409 -9.37 10.18 4.94
N THR A 410 -8.67 9.15 4.47
CA THR A 410 -7.89 8.24 5.31
C THR A 410 -6.78 8.94 6.10
N ASP A 411 -6.33 10.12 5.66
CA ASP A 411 -5.42 11.01 6.39
C ASP A 411 -6.05 11.55 7.70
N HIS A 412 -7.35 11.84 7.70
CA HIS A 412 -8.05 12.26 8.91
C HIS A 412 -8.26 11.09 9.88
N ILE A 413 -8.54 9.89 9.35
CA ILE A 413 -8.82 8.69 10.17
C ILE A 413 -7.51 8.15 10.78
N SER A 414 -6.44 8.08 9.97
CA SER A 414 -5.14 7.58 10.37
C SER A 414 -4.04 8.48 9.81
N PRO A 415 -3.61 9.52 10.57
CA PRO A 415 -2.57 10.44 10.11
C PRO A 415 -1.21 9.72 9.98
N ALA A 416 -0.39 10.21 9.06
CA ALA A 416 0.91 9.62 8.70
C ALA A 416 2.12 10.50 9.09
N GLY A 417 1.90 11.82 9.22
CA GLY A 417 2.97 12.79 9.47
C GLY A 417 3.47 12.82 10.91
N SER A 418 4.05 13.96 11.30
CA SER A 418 4.62 14.18 12.63
C SER A 418 3.63 13.94 13.76
N ILE A 419 4.14 13.40 14.88
CA ILE A 419 3.34 13.18 16.08
C ILE A 419 3.25 14.50 16.87
N HIS A 420 2.04 15.04 16.98
CA HIS A 420 1.81 16.28 17.72
C HIS A 420 2.11 16.09 19.22
N LYS A 421 2.84 17.04 19.82
CA LYS A 421 3.35 16.95 21.20
C LYS A 421 2.29 16.71 22.28
N ASP A 422 1.06 17.20 22.05
CA ASP A 422 -0.03 17.12 23.03
C ASP A 422 -0.97 15.92 22.75
N SER A 423 -0.63 15.07 21.77
CA SER A 423 -1.45 13.92 21.38
C SER A 423 -1.33 12.74 22.37
N PRO A 424 -2.32 11.83 22.41
CA PRO A 424 -2.22 10.59 23.18
C PRO A 424 -0.97 9.75 22.81
N ALA A 425 -0.58 9.74 21.53
CA ALA A 425 0.62 9.03 21.08
C ALA A 425 1.90 9.64 21.64
N ALA A 426 2.02 10.98 21.70
CA ALA A 426 3.16 11.64 22.32
C ALA A 426 3.26 11.32 23.82
N LYS A 427 2.13 11.31 24.55
CA LYS A 427 2.11 10.91 25.97
C LYS A 427 2.60 9.48 26.16
N PHE A 428 2.10 8.54 25.36
CA PHE A 428 2.53 7.14 25.37
C PHE A 428 4.05 6.97 25.13
N LEU A 429 4.61 7.73 24.18
CA LEU A 429 6.04 7.68 23.86
C LEU A 429 6.89 8.30 24.97
N ILE A 430 6.48 9.44 25.52
CA ILE A 430 7.17 10.10 26.65
C ILE A 430 7.17 9.20 27.88
N GLU A 431 6.04 8.56 28.20
CA GLU A 431 5.93 7.60 29.31
C GLU A 431 6.88 6.40 29.17
N ARG A 432 7.34 6.11 27.95
CA ARG A 432 8.33 5.07 27.64
C ARG A 432 9.75 5.60 27.45
N GLY A 433 10.00 6.85 27.83
CA GLY A 433 11.33 7.47 27.79
C GLY A 433 11.79 7.86 26.39
N VAL A 434 10.89 7.96 25.41
CA VAL A 434 11.23 8.43 24.07
C VAL A 434 11.23 9.95 24.05
N ASP A 435 12.38 10.55 23.73
CA ASP A 435 12.50 11.99 23.56
C ASP A 435 11.72 12.50 22.35
N ARG A 436 11.25 13.74 22.41
CA ARG A 436 10.45 14.35 21.33
C ARG A 436 11.13 14.33 19.96
N LYS A 437 12.45 14.53 19.92
CA LYS A 437 13.24 14.48 18.67
C LYS A 437 13.23 13.07 18.04
N ASP A 438 12.98 12.05 18.85
CA ASP A 438 12.99 10.64 18.47
C ASP A 438 11.57 10.08 18.28
N PHE A 439 10.53 10.91 18.38
CA PHE A 439 9.15 10.49 18.09
C PHE A 439 8.98 9.90 16.70
N ASN A 440 9.78 10.36 15.74
CA ASN A 440 9.64 10.01 14.32
C ASN A 440 8.22 10.39 13.82
N SER A 441 7.71 9.77 12.76
CA SER A 441 6.37 10.02 12.22
C SER A 441 5.35 8.95 12.64
N TYR A 442 4.05 9.25 12.57
CA TYR A 442 3.01 8.22 12.70
C TYR A 442 3.23 7.10 11.68
N GLY A 443 3.65 7.42 10.45
CA GLY A 443 3.94 6.43 9.42
C GLY A 443 5.13 5.52 9.72
N SER A 444 6.04 5.93 10.60
CA SER A 444 7.17 5.11 11.07
C SER A 444 6.86 4.33 12.36
N ARG A 445 5.98 4.87 13.22
CA ARG A 445 5.47 4.26 14.46
C ARG A 445 4.24 3.38 14.22
N ARG A 446 3.81 3.37 12.98
CA ARG A 446 2.81 2.53 12.37
C ARG A 446 3.31 2.24 10.98
N GLU A 447 2.34 1.90 10.18
CA GLU A 447 2.41 1.50 8.83
C GLU A 447 1.92 2.68 8.00
N TYR A 448 2.68 3.12 7.02
CA TYR A 448 2.30 4.17 6.10
C TYR A 448 2.01 3.59 4.70
N GLY A 449 0.89 4.02 4.13
CA GLY A 449 0.62 3.91 2.72
C GLY A 449 0.10 5.28 2.28
N SER A 450 0.73 5.88 1.27
CA SER A 450 0.36 7.21 0.80
C SER A 450 -0.96 7.18 0.01
N GLY A 451 -2.14 7.13 0.64
CA GLY A 451 -3.42 7.26 -0.09
C GLY A 451 -4.65 6.58 0.56
N SER A 452 -5.65 6.28 -0.26
CA SER A 452 -6.94 5.64 0.10
C SER A 452 -6.79 4.21 0.66
N SER A 453 -5.63 3.57 0.47
CA SER A 453 -5.40 2.16 0.80
C SER A 453 -4.83 1.91 2.20
N ARG A 454 -5.07 2.79 3.18
CA ARG A 454 -4.59 2.60 4.56
C ARG A 454 -5.46 1.58 5.29
N ASP A 455 -4.90 0.45 5.65
CA ASP A 455 -5.54 -0.57 6.48
C ASP A 455 -5.70 -0.09 7.94
N TRP A 456 -4.79 0.74 8.47
CA TRP A 456 -4.97 1.41 9.78
C TRP A 456 -6.19 2.32 9.85
N ALA A 457 -6.69 2.79 8.72
CA ALA A 457 -7.98 3.49 8.69
C ALA A 457 -9.15 2.56 9.04
N ALA A 458 -8.95 1.24 9.08
CA ALA A 458 -9.90 0.25 9.59
C ALA A 458 -9.41 -0.45 10.88
N LYS A 459 -8.14 -0.86 10.97
CA LYS A 459 -7.55 -1.45 12.19
C LYS A 459 -7.63 -0.49 13.38
N GLY A 460 -7.37 0.79 13.17
CA GLY A 460 -7.48 1.83 14.20
C GLY A 460 -8.89 1.93 14.79
N PRO A 461 -9.94 2.20 13.99
CA PRO A 461 -11.32 2.16 14.45
C PRO A 461 -11.71 0.83 15.12
N MET A 462 -11.28 -0.31 14.59
CA MET A 462 -11.53 -1.63 15.21
C MET A 462 -10.94 -1.70 16.62
N LEU A 463 -9.70 -1.27 16.80
CA LEU A 463 -9.03 -1.24 18.12
C LEU A 463 -9.63 -0.21 19.08
N LEU A 464 -10.26 0.85 18.57
CA LEU A 464 -11.08 1.78 19.36
C LEU A 464 -12.47 1.21 19.69
N GLY A 465 -12.79 -0.01 19.26
CA GLY A 465 -14.06 -0.68 19.54
C GLY A 465 -15.21 -0.31 18.59
N VAL A 466 -14.93 0.35 17.46
CA VAL A 466 -15.95 0.68 16.46
C VAL A 466 -16.47 -0.62 15.81
N LYS A 467 -17.79 -0.81 15.84
CA LYS A 467 -18.48 -1.99 15.25
C LYS A 467 -19.16 -1.71 13.91
N ALA A 468 -19.52 -0.46 13.67
CA ALA A 468 -20.19 -0.04 12.44
C ALA A 468 -19.87 1.42 12.10
N VAL A 469 -19.95 1.74 10.82
CA VAL A 469 -19.85 3.09 10.25
C VAL A 469 -21.08 3.34 9.38
N ILE A 470 -21.80 4.43 9.62
CA ILE A 470 -22.92 4.88 8.78
C ILE A 470 -22.47 6.12 8.01
N ALA A 471 -22.53 6.06 6.68
CA ALA A 471 -22.11 7.15 5.80
C ALA A 471 -23.06 7.31 4.60
N LYS A 472 -23.03 8.45 3.92
CA LYS A 472 -23.74 8.61 2.64
C LYS A 472 -23.17 7.70 1.55
N SER A 473 -21.85 7.57 1.52
CA SER A 473 -21.11 6.72 0.58
C SER A 473 -19.72 6.40 1.15
N PHE A 474 -19.06 5.40 0.56
CA PHE A 474 -17.68 5.03 0.88
C PHE A 474 -16.80 5.09 -0.36
N GLU A 475 -15.54 5.47 -0.18
CA GLU A 475 -14.49 5.14 -1.14
C GLU A 475 -14.30 3.61 -1.16
N ARG A 476 -14.08 3.05 -2.36
CA ARG A 476 -14.11 1.61 -2.62
C ARG A 476 -13.14 0.83 -1.72
N ILE A 477 -11.89 1.26 -1.62
CA ILE A 477 -10.84 0.54 -0.88
C ILE A 477 -11.09 0.64 0.62
N HIS A 478 -11.47 1.83 1.11
CA HIS A 478 -11.75 2.01 2.53
C HIS A 478 -12.90 1.11 3.01
N ARG A 479 -13.98 0.99 2.22
CA ARG A 479 -15.08 0.07 2.51
C ARG A 479 -14.60 -1.37 2.68
N SER A 480 -13.81 -1.88 1.73
CA SER A 480 -13.27 -3.24 1.81
C SER A 480 -12.36 -3.43 3.04
N ASN A 481 -11.57 -2.42 3.42
CA ASN A 481 -10.76 -2.48 4.64
C ASN A 481 -11.62 -2.57 5.91
N LEU A 482 -12.74 -1.84 5.99
CA LEU A 482 -13.68 -1.94 7.12
C LEU A 482 -14.23 -3.37 7.24
N VAL A 483 -14.71 -3.93 6.13
CA VAL A 483 -15.21 -5.32 6.07
C VAL A 483 -14.13 -6.31 6.48
N GLY A 484 -12.90 -6.13 5.97
CA GLY A 484 -11.75 -6.97 6.31
C GLY A 484 -11.45 -7.00 7.81
N MET A 485 -11.73 -5.91 8.52
CA MET A 485 -11.58 -5.81 9.98
C MET A 485 -12.86 -6.14 10.77
N GLY A 486 -13.90 -6.66 10.10
CA GLY A 486 -15.17 -7.03 10.72
C GLY A 486 -16.05 -5.85 11.14
N ILE A 487 -15.76 -4.63 10.64
CA ILE A 487 -16.60 -3.44 10.88
C ILE A 487 -17.70 -3.41 9.82
N ILE A 488 -18.94 -3.19 10.25
CA ILE A 488 -20.12 -3.15 9.38
C ILE A 488 -20.22 -1.79 8.66
N PRO A 489 -20.05 -1.71 7.33
CA PRO A 489 -20.27 -0.47 6.59
C PRO A 489 -21.75 -0.34 6.21
N LEU A 490 -22.37 0.77 6.59
CA LEU A 490 -23.77 1.08 6.30
C LEU A 490 -23.86 2.35 5.46
N CYS A 491 -24.67 2.31 4.41
CA CYS A 491 -25.04 3.48 3.63
C CYS A 491 -26.46 3.92 3.94
N PHE A 492 -26.65 5.23 4.14
CA PHE A 492 -27.99 5.82 4.10
C PHE A 492 -28.67 5.54 2.75
N LYS A 493 -30.00 5.57 2.71
CA LYS A 493 -30.73 5.49 1.43
C LYS A 493 -30.50 6.75 0.58
N PRO A 494 -30.68 6.66 -0.75
CA PRO A 494 -30.53 7.82 -1.62
C PRO A 494 -31.43 8.99 -1.17
N GLY A 495 -30.82 10.15 -0.95
CA GLY A 495 -31.51 11.35 -0.46
C GLY A 495 -31.64 11.44 1.06
N GLU A 496 -31.18 10.44 1.81
CA GLU A 496 -31.12 10.46 3.28
C GLU A 496 -29.69 10.66 3.78
N ASP A 497 -29.58 11.27 4.96
CA ASP A 497 -28.36 11.45 5.74
C ASP A 497 -28.70 11.77 7.21
N ALA A 498 -27.67 12.05 8.02
CA ALA A 498 -27.87 12.37 9.42
C ALA A 498 -28.75 13.62 9.63
N ASP A 499 -28.61 14.65 8.80
CA ASP A 499 -29.32 15.92 8.99
C ASP A 499 -30.80 15.80 8.59
N THR A 500 -31.08 15.20 7.43
CA THR A 500 -32.43 14.92 6.93
C THR A 500 -33.21 13.97 7.84
N LEU A 501 -32.52 12.99 8.44
CA LEU A 501 -33.10 12.11 9.43
C LEU A 501 -33.12 12.72 10.83
N GLY A 502 -32.56 13.92 11.05
CA GLY A 502 -32.48 14.58 12.36
C GLY A 502 -31.76 13.74 13.42
N LEU A 503 -30.65 13.12 13.03
CA LEU A 503 -29.73 12.37 13.90
C LEU A 503 -28.67 13.32 14.45
N THR A 504 -28.58 13.39 15.77
CA THR A 504 -27.60 14.27 16.44
C THR A 504 -26.25 13.58 16.67
N GLY A 505 -26.27 12.24 16.73
CA GLY A 505 -25.14 11.42 17.17
C GLY A 505 -25.12 11.21 18.69
N HIS A 506 -26.02 11.82 19.46
CA HIS A 506 -26.12 11.58 20.91
C HIS A 506 -27.04 10.41 21.27
N GLU A 507 -27.77 9.88 20.29
CA GLU A 507 -28.59 8.68 20.44
C GLU A 507 -27.73 7.43 20.61
N ARG A 508 -28.33 6.37 21.13
CA ARG A 508 -27.77 5.01 21.07
C ARG A 508 -28.39 4.28 19.89
N TYR A 509 -27.54 3.60 19.12
CA TYR A 509 -27.91 2.97 17.84
C TYR A 509 -27.88 1.45 17.95
N THR A 510 -28.97 0.82 17.53
CA THR A 510 -29.11 -0.62 17.39
C THR A 510 -29.27 -0.98 15.92
N ILE A 511 -28.41 -1.85 15.41
CA ILE A 511 -28.43 -2.39 14.05
C ILE A 511 -28.79 -3.86 14.17
N ASP A 512 -29.98 -4.22 13.70
CA ASP A 512 -30.40 -5.62 13.70
C ASP A 512 -29.85 -6.33 12.45
N LEU A 513 -29.16 -7.44 12.68
CA LEU A 513 -28.64 -8.31 11.63
C LEU A 513 -29.10 -9.74 11.91
N PRO A 514 -29.50 -10.51 10.87
CA PRO A 514 -29.83 -11.91 11.03
C PRO A 514 -28.72 -12.69 11.74
N SER A 515 -29.11 -13.61 12.62
CA SER A 515 -28.20 -14.44 13.41
C SER A 515 -27.51 -15.54 12.59
N LYS A 516 -28.02 -15.83 11.38
CA LYS A 516 -27.42 -16.78 10.44
C LYS A 516 -26.88 -16.05 9.23
N ILE A 517 -25.65 -16.36 8.85
CA ILE A 517 -25.02 -15.74 7.68
C ILE A 517 -25.77 -16.08 6.38
N SER A 518 -26.42 -17.25 6.33
CA SER A 518 -27.26 -17.72 5.22
C SER A 518 -28.47 -16.82 4.94
N ASP A 519 -28.82 -15.95 5.88
CA ASP A 519 -29.98 -15.07 5.80
C ASP A 519 -29.55 -13.64 5.44
N ILE A 520 -28.25 -13.39 5.35
CA ILE A 520 -27.66 -12.12 4.92
C ILE A 520 -27.35 -12.20 3.42
N ARG A 521 -27.73 -11.17 2.65
CA ARG A 521 -27.39 -11.05 1.23
C ARG A 521 -26.46 -9.87 0.99
N PRO A 522 -25.59 -9.93 -0.04
CA PRO A 522 -24.81 -8.77 -0.45
C PRO A 522 -25.72 -7.58 -0.78
N GLY A 523 -25.36 -6.40 -0.26
CA GLY A 523 -26.10 -5.15 -0.46
C GLY A 523 -27.51 -5.13 0.14
N GLN A 524 -27.81 -6.00 1.11
CA GLN A 524 -29.15 -6.03 1.72
C GLN A 524 -29.47 -4.75 2.50
N ASP A 525 -30.76 -4.50 2.70
CA ASP A 525 -31.20 -3.44 3.60
C ASP A 525 -31.37 -3.94 5.02
N VAL A 526 -31.06 -3.07 5.98
CA VAL A 526 -31.17 -3.32 7.41
C VAL A 526 -31.80 -2.12 8.11
N THR A 527 -32.57 -2.38 9.14
CA THR A 527 -33.18 -1.33 9.97
C THR A 527 -32.21 -0.92 11.07
N VAL A 528 -32.01 0.38 11.22
CA VAL A 528 -31.30 0.99 12.34
C VAL A 528 -32.32 1.67 13.25
N VAL A 529 -32.27 1.36 14.55
CA VAL A 529 -33.18 1.86 15.57
C VAL A 529 -32.38 2.67 16.58
N THR A 530 -32.87 3.85 16.94
CA THR A 530 -32.29 4.65 18.02
C THR A 530 -33.04 4.41 19.33
N ASP A 531 -32.40 4.68 20.46
CA ASP A 531 -33.05 4.65 21.78
C ASP A 531 -34.10 5.75 21.98
N THR A 532 -34.15 6.74 21.09
CA THR A 532 -35.22 7.75 21.01
C THR A 532 -36.47 7.25 20.27
N GLY A 533 -36.46 6.01 19.78
CA GLY A 533 -37.56 5.38 19.03
C GLY A 533 -37.57 5.68 17.53
N LYS A 534 -36.59 6.45 17.02
CA LYS A 534 -36.46 6.71 15.59
C LYS A 534 -35.95 5.46 14.87
N GLN A 535 -36.50 5.19 13.70
CA GLN A 535 -36.10 4.06 12.86
C GLN A 535 -35.86 4.54 11.44
N PHE A 536 -34.80 4.03 10.82
CA PHE A 536 -34.46 4.33 9.43
C PHE A 536 -33.77 3.13 8.79
N THR A 537 -33.78 3.09 7.45
CA THR A 537 -33.20 1.97 6.70
C THR A 537 -31.81 2.35 6.21
N CYS A 538 -30.88 1.42 6.29
CA CYS A 538 -29.56 1.53 5.68
C CYS A 538 -29.30 0.33 4.78
N THR A 539 -28.52 0.52 3.72
CA THR A 539 -27.97 -0.60 2.96
C THR A 539 -26.67 -1.06 3.62
N VAL A 540 -26.57 -2.33 4.00
CA VAL A 540 -25.32 -2.91 4.50
C VAL A 540 -24.42 -3.28 3.33
N ARG A 541 -23.22 -2.66 3.32
CA ARG A 541 -22.31 -2.65 2.18
C ARG A 541 -21.28 -3.78 2.24
N PHE A 542 -21.80 -4.99 2.44
CA PHE A 542 -21.12 -6.22 2.03
C PHE A 542 -21.48 -6.45 0.58
N ASP A 543 -20.52 -6.34 -0.33
CA ASP A 543 -20.80 -6.30 -1.77
C ASP A 543 -20.64 -7.69 -2.42
N THR A 544 -20.07 -8.68 -1.71
CA THR A 544 -19.86 -10.05 -2.21
C THR A 544 -20.07 -11.11 -1.12
N GLU A 545 -20.27 -12.37 -1.52
CA GLU A 545 -20.34 -13.53 -0.60
C GLU A 545 -19.03 -13.76 0.17
N VAL A 546 -17.89 -13.45 -0.46
CA VAL A 546 -16.57 -13.53 0.17
C VAL A 546 -16.47 -12.55 1.35
N GLU A 547 -17.02 -11.35 1.18
CA GLU A 547 -17.08 -10.35 2.25
C GLU A 547 -17.98 -10.77 3.41
N LEU A 548 -19.10 -11.44 3.12
CA LEU A 548 -19.94 -12.05 4.14
C LEU A 548 -19.20 -13.15 4.90
N ALA A 549 -18.41 -13.98 4.21
CA ALA A 549 -17.57 -14.98 4.86
C ALA A 549 -16.52 -14.32 5.79
N TYR A 550 -15.91 -13.21 5.39
CA TYR A 550 -15.00 -12.46 6.26
C TYR A 550 -15.72 -11.93 7.49
N PHE A 551 -16.88 -11.30 7.33
CA PHE A 551 -17.67 -10.78 8.44
C PHE A 551 -18.08 -11.90 9.42
N ASN A 552 -18.55 -13.04 8.91
CA ASN A 552 -18.92 -14.21 9.72
C ASN A 552 -17.75 -14.73 10.58
N HIS A 553 -16.52 -14.56 10.09
CA HIS A 553 -15.30 -14.95 10.78
C HIS A 553 -14.73 -13.85 11.70
N GLY A 554 -15.35 -12.66 11.76
CA GLY A 554 -14.85 -11.51 12.51
C GLY A 554 -13.69 -10.79 11.82
N GLY A 555 -13.52 -11.00 10.51
CA GLY A 555 -12.49 -10.36 9.68
C GLY A 555 -11.77 -11.34 8.76
N ILE A 556 -10.98 -10.80 7.83
CA ILE A 556 -10.22 -11.57 6.83
C ILE A 556 -9.07 -12.35 7.47
N LEU A 557 -8.33 -11.79 8.43
CA LEU A 557 -7.20 -12.50 9.05
C LEU A 557 -7.66 -13.72 9.88
N PRO A 558 -8.69 -13.60 10.75
CA PRO A 558 -9.27 -14.78 11.40
C PRO A 558 -9.87 -15.79 10.41
N TYR A 559 -10.43 -15.31 9.29
CA TYR A 559 -10.90 -16.20 8.23
C TYR A 559 -9.76 -17.05 7.68
N VAL A 560 -8.65 -16.43 7.25
CA VAL A 560 -7.49 -17.13 6.68
C VAL A 560 -6.91 -18.15 7.65
N ILE A 561 -6.69 -17.79 8.91
CA ILE A 561 -6.20 -18.73 9.95
C ILE A 561 -7.10 -19.97 10.02
N ARG A 562 -8.43 -19.77 10.15
CA ARG A 562 -9.36 -20.91 10.26
C ARG A 562 -9.40 -21.78 9.01
N GLN A 563 -9.22 -21.21 7.83
CA GLN A 563 -9.17 -22.00 6.59
C GLN A 563 -7.88 -22.84 6.51
N LEU A 564 -6.73 -22.25 6.84
CA LEU A 564 -5.44 -22.95 6.78
C LEU A 564 -5.31 -24.05 7.85
N THR A 565 -5.97 -23.92 8.99
CA THR A 565 -6.03 -24.98 10.01
C THR A 565 -6.87 -26.18 9.57
N LYS A 566 -7.81 -26.01 8.62
CA LYS A 566 -8.67 -27.09 8.12
C LYS A 566 -8.05 -27.90 6.98
N GLN A 567 -7.10 -27.29 6.26
CA GLN A 567 -6.21 -27.97 5.31
C GLN A 567 -5.16 -28.74 6.10
#